data_AF-A0A9D2P4Y2-F1
#
_entry.id   AF-A0A9D2P4Y2-F1
#
_cell.length_a   1.000
_cell.length_b   1.000
_cell.length_c   1.000
_cell.angle_alpha   90.00
_cell.angle_beta   90.00
_cell.angle_gamma   90.00
#
_symmetry.space_group_name_H-M   'P 1'
#
loop_
_entity.id
_entity.type
_entity.pdbx_description
1 polymer ?
#
loop_
_entity_poly.entity_id
_entity_poly.type
_entity_poly.pdbx_seq_one_letter_code
_entity_poly.pdbx_strand_id
1 'polypeptide(L)'
;MNIVEKTLSFVSVLLLILCALAPMKRTELAQRHTWIRSVTGFHTAYGIILLITGLAHGILAGSGPGMITGKLAWMLLLVLTLLTLLKKRTKQTVWRRIHIALGAATCILVVMHIIQAVIF
;
A
#
# COMPACT_ATOMS: atom_id res chain seq x y z
N MET A 1 -20.70 -0.25 -9.50
CA MET A 1 -19.26 -0.43 -9.77
C MET A 1 -19.04 -0.62 -11.26
N ASN A 2 -18.53 0.40 -11.95
CA ASN A 2 -18.18 0.30 -13.37
C ASN A 2 -16.86 -0.47 -13.52
N ILE A 3 -16.60 -1.04 -14.71
CA ILE A 3 -15.45 -1.92 -14.91
C ILE A 3 -14.11 -1.28 -14.53
N VAL A 4 -13.96 0.02 -14.82
CA VAL A 4 -12.77 0.81 -14.47
C VAL A 4 -12.51 0.84 -12.97
N GLU A 5 -13.55 1.05 -12.16
CA GLU A 5 -13.42 1.15 -10.70
C GLU A 5 -13.07 -0.20 -10.08
N LYS A 6 -13.65 -1.31 -10.58
CA LYS A 6 -13.26 -2.69 -10.21
C LYS A 6 -11.80 -3.00 -10.59
N THR A 7 -11.37 -2.59 -11.77
CA THR A 7 -9.98 -2.79 -12.20
C THR A 7 -9.03 -2.00 -11.30
N LEU A 8 -9.36 -0.75 -10.96
CA LEU A 8 -8.52 0.09 -10.08
C LEU A 8 -8.42 -0.46 -8.66
N SER A 9 -9.51 -0.97 -8.08
CA SER A 9 -9.48 -1.59 -6.75
C SER A 9 -8.65 -2.87 -6.76
N PHE A 10 -8.82 -3.74 -7.76
CA PHE A 10 -8.01 -4.95 -7.92
C PHE A 10 -6.52 -4.63 -8.07
N VAL A 11 -6.16 -3.70 -8.96
CA VAL A 11 -4.77 -3.26 -9.16
C VAL A 11 -4.19 -2.68 -7.87
N SER A 12 -4.95 -1.87 -7.14
CA SER A 12 -4.50 -1.29 -5.87
C SER A 12 -4.22 -2.37 -4.81
N VAL A 13 -5.09 -3.37 -4.67
CA VAL A 13 -4.85 -4.49 -3.74
C VAL A 13 -3.61 -5.29 -4.15
N LEU A 14 -3.45 -5.58 -5.44
CA LEU A 14 -2.28 -6.30 -5.94
C LEU A 14 -0.98 -5.53 -5.66
N LEU A 15 -0.94 -4.23 -5.94
CA LEU A 15 0.22 -3.37 -5.66
C LEU A 15 0.50 -3.27 -4.16
N LEU A 16 -0.52 -3.21 -3.31
CA LEU A 16 -0.36 -3.22 -1.86
C LEU A 16 0.29 -4.53 -1.39
N ILE A 17 -0.15 -5.67 -1.90
CA ILE A 17 0.46 -6.98 -1.60
C ILE A 17 1.92 -6.98 -2.04
N LEU A 18 2.23 -6.57 -3.27
CA LEU A 18 3.61 -6.49 -3.76
C LEU A 18 4.49 -5.58 -2.88
N CYS A 19 3.94 -4.48 -2.37
CA CYS A 19 4.60 -3.62 -1.41
C CYS A 19 4.81 -4.28 -0.04
N ALA A 20 3.81 -4.98 0.49
CA ALA A 20 3.88 -5.68 1.76
C ALA A 20 4.89 -6.83 1.76
N LEU A 21 5.17 -7.41 0.58
CA LEU A 21 6.18 -8.44 0.38
C LEU A 21 7.62 -7.89 0.33
N ALA A 22 7.81 -6.57 0.22
CA ALA A 22 9.14 -5.96 0.13
C ALA A 22 10.12 -6.30 1.28
N PRO A 23 9.69 -6.51 2.55
CA PRO A 23 10.58 -6.95 3.63
C PRO A 23 11.14 -8.37 3.40
N MET A 24 10.44 -9.22 2.64
CA MET A 24 10.87 -10.60 2.38
C MET A 24 12.19 -10.69 1.61
N LYS A 25 12.61 -9.63 0.92
CA LYS A 25 13.93 -9.58 0.25
C LYS A 25 15.14 -9.84 1.18
N ARG A 26 14.91 -9.81 2.49
CA ARG A 26 15.91 -10.01 3.53
C ARG A 26 15.92 -11.43 4.10
N THR A 27 14.98 -12.29 3.70
CA THR A 27 14.92 -13.69 4.15
C THR A 27 15.73 -14.58 3.21
N GLU A 28 16.16 -15.74 3.72
CA GLU A 28 16.89 -16.75 2.92
C GLU A 28 16.09 -17.19 1.68
N LEU A 29 14.76 -17.18 1.76
CA LEU A 29 13.86 -17.51 0.65
C LEU A 29 14.07 -16.58 -0.57
N ALA A 30 14.28 -15.28 -0.33
CA ALA A 30 14.52 -14.32 -1.40
C ALA A 30 15.96 -14.35 -1.93
N GLN A 31 16.91 -14.87 -1.14
CA GLN A 31 18.27 -15.15 -1.64
C GLN A 31 18.28 -16.36 -2.57
N ARG A 32 17.41 -17.34 -2.32
CA ARG A 32 17.26 -18.54 -3.16
C ARG A 32 16.54 -18.28 -4.49
N HIS A 33 15.58 -17.35 -4.52
CA HIS A 33 14.78 -17.05 -5.72
C HIS A 33 14.99 -15.61 -6.20
N THR A 34 15.83 -15.43 -7.21
CA THR A 34 16.21 -14.13 -7.81
C THR A 34 15.03 -13.31 -8.32
N TRP A 35 13.94 -13.96 -8.77
CA TRP A 35 12.69 -13.27 -9.14
C TRP A 35 12.16 -12.42 -7.97
N ILE A 36 12.13 -12.97 -6.74
CA ILE A 36 11.54 -12.28 -5.59
C ILE A 36 12.28 -10.96 -5.33
N ARG A 37 13.61 -10.97 -5.47
CA ARG A 37 14.45 -9.77 -5.35
C ARG A 37 14.16 -8.75 -6.46
N SER A 38 13.93 -9.20 -7.70
CA SER A 38 13.56 -8.33 -8.82
C SER A 38 12.22 -7.62 -8.56
N VAL A 39 11.16 -8.39 -8.27
CA VAL A 39 9.81 -7.86 -8.05
C VAL A 39 9.78 -6.91 -6.86
N THR A 40 10.37 -7.30 -5.72
CA THR A 40 10.44 -6.43 -4.53
C THR A 40 11.37 -5.22 -4.69
N GLY A 41 12.18 -5.19 -5.76
CA GLY A 41 13.03 -4.05 -6.13
C GLY A 41 12.24 -2.84 -6.62
N PHE A 42 11.08 -3.05 -7.23
CA PHE A 42 10.22 -2.00 -7.77
C PHE A 42 9.25 -1.39 -6.74
N HIS A 43 9.45 -1.68 -5.45
CA HIS A 43 8.58 -1.23 -4.35
C HIS A 43 8.23 0.27 -4.40
N THR A 44 9.18 1.15 -4.72
CA THR A 44 8.91 2.59 -4.82
C THR A 44 7.95 2.92 -5.96
N ALA A 45 8.10 2.29 -7.13
CA ALA A 45 7.18 2.48 -8.24
C ALA A 45 5.79 1.94 -7.89
N TYR A 46 5.70 0.75 -7.29
CA TYR A 46 4.43 0.20 -6.82
C TYR A 46 3.73 1.10 -5.82
N GLY A 47 4.46 1.69 -4.87
CA GLY A 47 3.89 2.63 -3.89
C GLY A 47 3.32 3.90 -4.54
N ILE A 48 4.00 4.48 -5.53
CA ILE A 48 3.52 5.66 -6.26
C ILE A 48 2.27 5.32 -7.08
N ILE A 49 2.32 4.21 -7.83
CA ILE A 49 1.17 3.79 -8.64
C ILE A 49 -0.03 3.48 -7.73
N LEU A 50 0.20 2.79 -6.60
CA LEU A 50 -0.83 2.50 -5.60
C LEU A 50 -1.49 3.77 -5.06
N LEU A 51 -0.70 4.82 -4.80
CA LEU A 51 -1.22 6.11 -4.33
C LEU A 51 -2.18 6.74 -5.34
N ILE A 52 -1.81 6.69 -6.63
CA ILE A 52 -2.60 7.24 -7.74
C ILE A 52 -3.87 6.40 -7.96
N THR A 53 -3.74 5.08 -8.07
CA THR A 53 -4.88 4.19 -8.33
C THR A 53 -5.85 4.16 -7.16
N GLY A 54 -5.35 4.21 -5.92
CA GLY A 54 -6.18 4.31 -4.72
C GLY A 54 -7.00 5.61 -4.67
N LEU A 55 -6.40 6.74 -5.06
CA LEU A 55 -7.14 8.02 -5.16
C LEU A 55 -8.21 7.95 -6.24
N ALA A 56 -7.85 7.49 -7.43
CA ALA A 56 -8.76 7.38 -8.56
C ALA A 56 -9.94 6.45 -8.24
N HIS A 57 -9.68 5.30 -7.62
CA HIS A 57 -10.71 4.40 -7.11
C HIS A 57 -11.63 5.12 -6.11
N GLY A 58 -11.06 5.82 -5.12
CA GLY A 58 -11.86 6.55 -4.12
C GLY A 58 -12.75 7.65 -4.71
N ILE A 59 -12.27 8.39 -5.71
CA ILE A 59 -13.07 9.42 -6.41
C ILE A 59 -14.21 8.77 -7.19
N LEU A 60 -13.96 7.66 -7.88
CA LEU A 60 -14.95 6.97 -8.71
C LEU A 60 -15.98 6.17 -7.89
N ALA A 61 -15.57 5.65 -6.72
CA ALA A 61 -16.43 4.86 -5.85
C ALA A 61 -17.51 5.71 -5.15
N GLY A 62 -17.27 7.02 -4.98
CA GLY A 62 -18.23 7.94 -4.36
C GLY A 62 -18.41 7.69 -2.86
N SER A 63 -19.63 7.86 -2.36
CA SER A 63 -19.98 7.68 -0.94
C SER A 63 -20.55 6.30 -0.67
N GLY A 64 -19.92 5.55 0.24
CA GLY A 64 -20.40 4.25 0.71
C GLY A 64 -19.87 3.90 2.11
N PRO A 65 -20.27 2.74 2.67
CA PRO A 65 -19.96 2.35 4.06
C PRO A 65 -18.46 2.30 4.39
N GLY A 66 -17.61 1.96 3.42
CA GLY A 66 -16.15 1.98 3.55
C GLY A 66 -15.49 3.35 3.32
N MET A 67 -16.22 4.43 3.06
CA MET A 67 -15.62 5.71 2.62
C MET A 67 -14.64 6.29 3.65
N ILE A 68 -14.98 6.28 4.94
CA ILE A 68 -14.15 6.89 6.00
C ILE A 68 -12.83 6.13 6.12
N THR A 69 -12.89 4.80 6.22
CA THR A 69 -11.69 3.96 6.32
C THR A 69 -10.86 3.97 5.06
N GLY A 70 -11.47 4.07 3.88
CA GLY A 70 -10.77 4.25 2.61
C GLY A 70 -9.98 5.56 2.54
N LYS A 71 -10.60 6.67 2.97
CA LYS A 71 -9.91 7.97 3.08
C LYS A 71 -8.75 7.92 4.07
N LEU A 72 -8.95 7.33 5.25
CA LEU A 72 -7.90 7.17 6.26
C LEU A 72 -6.73 6.32 5.74
N ALA A 73 -7.03 5.18 5.08
CA ALA A 73 -6.01 4.33 4.46
C ALA A 73 -5.21 5.09 3.40
N TRP A 74 -5.89 5.84 2.54
CA TRP A 74 -5.22 6.63 1.50
C TRP A 74 -4.37 7.77 2.09
N MET A 75 -4.86 8.50 3.10
CA MET A 75 -4.08 9.53 3.78
C MET A 75 -2.85 8.94 4.47
N LEU A 76 -2.97 7.77 5.10
CA LEU A 76 -1.82 7.10 5.71
C LEU A 76 -0.79 6.65 4.66
N LEU A 77 -1.25 6.15 3.51
CA LEU A 77 -0.39 5.84 2.37
C LEU A 77 0.33 7.09 1.82
N LEU A 78 -0.37 8.23 1.74
CA LEU A 78 0.21 9.51 1.35
C LEU A 78 1.30 9.93 2.35
N VAL A 79 1.03 9.87 3.66
CA VAL A 79 2.01 10.16 4.71
C VAL A 79 3.21 9.24 4.59
N LEU A 80 3.00 7.93 4.40
CA LEU A 80 4.07 6.95 4.23
C LEU A 80 4.95 7.26 3.01
N THR A 81 4.35 7.76 1.93
CA THR A 81 5.05 8.20 0.71
C THR A 81 5.84 9.48 0.97
N LEU A 82 5.24 10.50 1.57
CA LEU A 82 5.91 11.78 1.86
C LEU A 82 7.04 11.64 2.87
N LEU A 83 6.88 10.76 3.87
CA LEU A 83 7.93 10.47 4.84
C LEU A 83 9.23 10.02 4.16
N THR A 84 9.18 9.41 2.96
CA THR A 84 10.39 8.97 2.25
C THR A 84 11.35 10.11 1.94
N LEU A 85 10.86 11.35 1.82
CA LEU A 85 11.66 12.56 1.66
C LEU A 85 12.52 12.84 2.89
N LEU A 86 12.04 12.45 4.07
CA LEU A 86 12.73 12.65 5.36
C LEU A 86 13.71 11.52 5.68
N LYS A 87 13.72 10.43 4.89
CA LYS A 87 14.58 9.24 5.12
C LYS A 87 16.05 9.61 5.34
N LYS A 88 16.59 10.57 4.59
CA LYS A 88 18.01 11.00 4.70
C LYS A 88 18.34 11.65 6.05
N ARG A 89 17.34 12.19 6.76
CA ARG A 89 17.48 12.90 8.05
C ARG A 89 17.27 11.99 9.26
N THR A 90 16.97 10.71 9.06
CA THR A 90 16.62 9.77 10.14
C THR A 90 17.57 8.57 10.15
N LYS A 91 17.93 8.07 11.35
CA LYS A 91 18.69 6.83 11.49
C LYS A 91 17.96 5.69 10.76
N GLN A 92 18.69 4.92 9.94
CA GLN A 92 18.12 3.88 9.08
C GLN A 92 17.25 2.85 9.83
N THR A 93 17.65 2.48 11.06
CA THR A 93 16.89 1.54 11.90
C THR A 93 15.56 2.14 12.38
N VAL A 94 15.57 3.40 12.80
CA VAL A 94 14.36 4.12 13.25
C VAL A 94 13.41 4.34 12.07
N TRP A 95 13.94 4.86 10.96
CA TRP A 95 13.21 5.03 9.70
C TRP A 95 12.49 3.74 9.29
N ARG A 96 13.21 2.62 9.31
CA ARG A 96 12.66 1.31 8.94
C ARG A 96 11.52 0.89 9.88
N ARG A 97 11.68 1.03 11.19
CA ARG A 97 10.62 0.68 12.17
C ARG A 97 9.36 1.49 11.91
N ILE A 98 9.50 2.81 11.75
CA ILE A 98 8.38 3.72 11.46
C ILE A 98 7.69 3.31 10.15
N HIS A 99 8.45 3.14 9.07
CA HIS A 99 7.90 2.79 7.76
C HIS A 99 7.16 1.45 7.77
N ILE A 100 7.71 0.42 8.44
CA ILE A 100 7.05 -0.88 8.58
C ILE A 100 5.79 -0.78 9.43
N ALA A 101 5.84 -0.05 10.56
CA ALA A 101 4.68 0.11 11.43
C ALA A 101 3.53 0.84 10.71
N LEU A 102 3.83 1.94 10.01
CA LEU A 102 2.83 2.66 9.21
C LEU A 102 2.34 1.83 8.02
N GLY A 103 3.22 1.03 7.40
CA GLY A 103 2.84 0.10 6.34
C GLY A 103 1.87 -0.97 6.82
N ALA A 104 2.14 -1.57 7.98
CA ALA A 104 1.24 -2.54 8.61
C ALA A 104 -0.11 -1.91 8.99
N ALA A 105 -0.10 -0.70 9.56
CA ALA A 105 -1.32 0.05 9.85
C ALA A 105 -2.13 0.36 8.57
N THR A 106 -1.45 0.70 7.46
CA THR A 106 -2.09 0.90 6.16
C THR A 106 -2.76 -0.39 5.68
N CYS A 107 -2.07 -1.54 5.76
CA CYS A 107 -2.66 -2.84 5.40
C CYS A 107 -3.90 -3.16 6.25
N ILE A 108 -3.85 -2.93 7.57
CA ILE A 108 -4.99 -3.17 8.47
C ILE A 108 -6.18 -2.29 8.07
N LEU A 109 -5.96 -0.98 7.83
CA LEU A 109 -7.01 -0.07 7.41
C LEU A 109 -7.62 -0.47 6.05
N VAL A 110 -6.80 -0.95 5.10
CA VAL A 110 -7.30 -1.44 3.81
C VAL A 110 -8.15 -2.71 3.99
N VAL A 111 -7.73 -3.64 4.84
CA VAL A 111 -8.54 -4.83 5.15
C VAL A 111 -9.88 -4.43 5.78
N MET A 112 -9.87 -3.51 6.75
CA MET A 112 -11.11 -2.98 7.34
C MET A 112 -12.00 -2.30 6.28
N HIS A 113 -11.41 -1.50 5.39
CA HIS A 113 -12.12 -0.84 4.29
C HIS A 113 -12.80 -1.86 3.36
N ILE A 114 -12.08 -2.93 2.96
CA ILE A 114 -12.64 -3.99 2.12
C ILE A 114 -13.77 -4.72 2.84
N ILE A 115 -13.56 -5.11 4.11
CA ILE A 115 -14.59 -5.78 4.92
C ILE A 115 -15.85 -4.91 5.00
N GLN A 116 -15.68 -3.61 5.28
CA GLN A 116 -16.81 -2.69 5.36
C GLN A 116 -17.53 -2.52 4.03
N ALA A 117 -16.80 -2.43 2.92
CA ALA A 117 -17.38 -2.28 1.58
C ALA A 117 -18.05 -3.55 1.04
N VAL A 118 -17.70 -4.73 1.58
CA VAL A 118 -18.28 -6.01 1.16
C VAL A 118 -19.47 -6.43 2.03
N ILE A 119 -19.42 -6.14 3.34
CA ILE A 119 -20.46 -6.55 4.29
C ILE A 119 -21.61 -5.55 4.37
N PHE A 120 -21.33 -4.26 4.27
CA PHE A 120 -22.30 -3.18 4.45
C PHE A 120 -22.49 -2.41 3.13
#